data_AF-A0A914RN74-F1
#
_entry.id   AF-A0A914RN74-F1
#
_cell.length_a   1.000
_cell.length_b   1.000
_cell.length_c   1.000
_cell.angle_alpha   90.00
_cell.angle_beta   90.00
_cell.angle_gamma   90.00
#
_symmetry.space_group_name_H-M   'P 1'
#
loop_
_entity.id
_entity.type
_entity.pdbx_description
1 polymer ?
#
loop_
_entity_poly.entity_id
_entity_poly.type
_entity_poly.pdbx_seq_one_letter_code
_entity_poly.pdbx_strand_id
1 'polypeptide(L)'
;APSYWSDCSLRYLEHSLKRGVDYCLRNPPDSVYGGARCGNGLLEAGEECDCGPVLIEGAQCASGECCNSDTCQVKEATVVCREATNSCDLPEYCDGQMEHCPADFFVQDGLRCPDHPTVCFLHFTSLEEFFSSSFCA
;
A
#
# COMPACT_ATOMS: atom_id res chain seq x y z
N ALA A 1 16.96 -25.38 14.91
CA ALA A 1 17.26 -23.96 14.70
C ALA A 1 16.11 -23.12 15.24
N PRO A 2 16.32 -21.88 15.71
CA PRO A 2 15.22 -21.01 16.11
C PRO A 2 14.31 -20.71 14.91
N SER A 3 13.00 -20.68 15.16
CA SER A 3 11.94 -20.48 14.15
C SER A 3 11.16 -19.17 14.35
N TYR A 4 11.54 -18.36 15.33
CA TYR A 4 10.87 -17.12 15.70
C TYR A 4 11.87 -15.99 15.93
N TRP A 5 11.40 -14.76 15.79
CA TRP A 5 12.16 -13.55 16.04
C TRP A 5 12.08 -13.15 17.52
N SER A 6 13.14 -12.52 18.04
CA SER A 6 13.10 -11.89 19.36
C SER A 6 12.39 -10.53 19.30
N ASP A 7 11.78 -10.10 20.40
CA ASP A 7 11.13 -8.78 20.50
C ASP A 7 12.07 -7.62 20.17
N CYS A 8 13.35 -7.71 20.57
CA CYS A 8 14.35 -6.70 20.25
C CYS A 8 14.56 -6.57 18.74
N SER A 9 14.56 -7.71 18.03
CA SER A 9 14.72 -7.75 16.57
C SER A 9 13.49 -7.17 15.86
N LEU A 10 12.28 -7.51 16.33
CA LEU A 10 11.03 -7.00 15.75
C LEU A 10 10.92 -5.48 15.89
N ARG A 11 11.19 -4.93 17.08
CA ARG A 11 11.15 -3.48 17.31
C ARG A 11 12.19 -2.73 16.47
N TYR A 12 13.38 -3.32 16.32
CA TYR A 12 14.44 -2.72 15.50
C TYR A 12 14.04 -2.68 14.02
N LEU A 13 13.44 -3.76 13.51
CA LEU A 13 12.94 -3.81 12.14
C LEU A 13 11.86 -2.75 11.91
N GLU A 14 10.82 -2.72 12.75
CA GLU A 14 9.71 -1.76 12.64
C GLU A 14 10.21 -0.31 12.59
N HIS A 15 11.13 0.05 13.49
CA HIS A 15 11.71 1.38 13.55
C HIS A 15 12.56 1.71 12.31
N SER A 16 13.19 0.71 11.70
CA SER A 16 13.96 0.90 10.47
C SER A 16 13.03 1.11 9.27
N LEU A 17 11.98 0.30 9.14
CA LEU A 17 10.96 0.45 8.08
C LEU A 17 10.26 1.83 8.18
N LYS A 18 9.93 2.30 9.39
CA LYS A 18 9.37 3.66 9.62
C LYS A 18 10.28 4.80 9.16
N ARG A 19 11.58 4.56 8.99
CA ARG A 19 12.55 5.53 8.47
C ARG A 19 12.68 5.47 6.94
N GLY A 20 11.85 4.70 6.26
CA GLY A 20 11.81 4.63 4.80
C GLY A 20 12.87 3.73 4.18
N VAL A 21 13.55 2.87 4.94
CA VAL A 21 14.53 1.91 4.38
C VAL A 21 13.87 0.80 3.55
N ASP A 22 12.54 0.73 3.60
CA ASP A 22 11.70 -0.26 2.95
C ASP A 22 11.26 0.14 1.54
N TYR A 23 11.72 1.29 1.03
CA TYR A 23 11.27 1.83 -0.25
C TYR A 23 11.36 0.82 -1.42
N CYS A 24 12.40 -0.02 -1.46
CA CYS A 24 12.56 -1.05 -2.48
C CYS A 24 11.82 -2.37 -2.18
N LEU A 25 11.31 -2.53 -0.97
CA LEU A 25 10.54 -3.70 -0.52
C LEU A 25 9.02 -3.51 -0.68
N ARG A 26 8.58 -2.33 -1.14
CA ARG A 26 7.16 -1.99 -1.34
C ARG A 26 6.58 -2.57 -2.63
N ASN A 27 7.43 -2.99 -3.56
CA ASN A 27 7.00 -3.52 -4.84
C ASN A 27 7.07 -5.05 -4.79
N PRO A 28 5.94 -5.76 -4.66
CA PRO A 28 5.92 -7.21 -4.77
C PRO A 28 6.35 -7.64 -6.19
N PRO A 29 7.09 -8.75 -6.33
CA PRO A 29 7.48 -9.27 -7.64
C PRO A 29 6.30 -9.93 -8.35
N ASP A 30 6.16 -9.70 -9.66
CA ASP A 30 5.11 -10.32 -10.49
C ASP A 30 5.31 -11.84 -10.73
N SER A 31 6.52 -12.36 -10.48
CA SER A 31 6.83 -13.78 -10.63
C SER A 31 7.99 -14.20 -9.73
N VAL A 32 7.88 -15.39 -9.13
CA VAL A 32 8.94 -15.95 -8.28
C VAL A 32 9.52 -17.22 -8.88
N TYR A 33 10.82 -17.44 -8.66
CA TYR A 33 11.50 -18.66 -9.07
C TYR A 33 10.88 -19.87 -8.35
N GLY A 34 10.17 -20.72 -9.10
CA GLY A 34 9.36 -21.81 -8.56
C GLY A 34 8.00 -21.97 -9.24
N GLY A 35 7.55 -20.93 -9.96
CA GLY A 35 6.25 -20.89 -10.62
C GLY A 35 5.10 -20.57 -9.66
N ALA A 36 3.92 -20.31 -10.23
CA ALA A 36 2.72 -19.92 -9.49
C ALA A 36 2.35 -20.96 -8.41
N ARG A 37 2.22 -20.51 -7.16
CA ARG A 37 1.83 -21.38 -6.05
C ARG A 37 0.81 -20.69 -5.15
N CYS A 38 -0.46 -20.95 -5.45
CA CYS A 38 -1.60 -20.52 -4.65
C CYS A 38 -1.40 -20.81 -3.16
N GLY A 39 -1.62 -19.77 -2.37
CA GLY A 39 -1.55 -19.77 -0.93
C GLY A 39 -0.18 -19.38 -0.37
N ASN A 40 0.63 -18.64 -1.12
CA ASN A 40 1.92 -18.10 -0.69
C ASN A 40 1.91 -16.59 -0.40
N GLY A 41 0.79 -15.90 -0.70
CA GLY A 41 0.59 -14.48 -0.51
C GLY A 41 1.09 -13.59 -1.67
N LEU A 42 1.32 -14.15 -2.86
CA LEU A 42 1.77 -13.44 -4.06
C LEU A 42 0.82 -13.71 -5.23
N LEU A 43 0.32 -12.66 -5.86
CA LEU A 43 -0.53 -12.79 -7.04
C LEU A 43 0.33 -13.16 -8.27
N GLU A 44 0.29 -14.43 -8.67
CA GLU A 44 1.10 -14.97 -9.77
C GLU A 44 0.28 -15.28 -11.02
N ALA A 45 0.95 -15.52 -12.16
CA ALA A 45 0.29 -15.78 -13.43
C ALA A 45 -0.61 -17.04 -13.37
N GLY A 46 -1.91 -16.86 -13.60
CA GLY A 46 -2.93 -17.92 -13.53
C GLY A 46 -3.73 -17.92 -12.23
N GLU A 47 -3.38 -17.04 -11.29
CA GLU A 47 -4.12 -16.81 -10.05
C GLU A 47 -4.89 -15.49 -10.17
N GLU A 48 -6.12 -15.47 -9.66
CA GLU A 48 -6.95 -14.25 -9.58
C GLU A 48 -6.75 -13.56 -8.22
N CYS A 49 -6.26 -14.30 -7.21
CA CYS A 49 -5.93 -13.85 -5.86
C CYS A 49 -4.98 -14.86 -5.16
N ASP A 50 -4.13 -14.39 -4.23
CA ASP A 50 -3.35 -15.26 -3.31
C ASP A 50 -3.23 -14.61 -1.92
N CYS A 51 -3.83 -15.26 -0.94
CA CYS A 51 -3.96 -14.77 0.44
C CYS A 51 -2.95 -15.35 1.44
N GLY A 52 -2.04 -16.22 1.00
CA GLY A 52 -1.39 -17.17 1.89
C GLY A 52 -2.20 -18.47 2.07
N PRO A 53 -1.82 -19.39 2.95
CA PRO A 53 -2.14 -20.82 2.78
C PRO A 53 -3.62 -21.22 2.86
N VAL A 54 -4.56 -20.30 3.15
CA VAL A 54 -5.98 -20.60 3.29
C VAL A 54 -6.87 -19.40 2.86
N LEU A 55 -7.51 -19.46 1.68
CA LEU A 55 -8.81 -18.81 1.50
C LEU A 55 -9.85 -19.74 2.12
N ILE A 56 -10.43 -19.34 3.25
CA ILE A 56 -11.56 -20.05 3.84
C ILE A 56 -12.76 -19.97 2.89
N GLU A 57 -13.53 -21.05 2.79
CA GLU A 57 -14.72 -21.12 1.94
C GLU A 57 -15.70 -19.96 2.28
N GLY A 58 -15.95 -19.07 1.32
CA GLY A 58 -16.79 -17.86 1.49
C GLY A 58 -16.04 -16.54 1.72
N ALA A 59 -14.70 -16.54 1.72
CA ALA A 59 -13.91 -15.30 1.68
C ALA A 59 -13.99 -14.62 0.31
N GLN A 60 -14.17 -13.30 0.28
CA GLN A 60 -14.17 -12.47 -0.94
C GLN A 60 -12.81 -11.84 -1.23
N CYS A 61 -12.01 -11.64 -0.19
CA CYS A 61 -10.69 -11.04 -0.26
C CYS A 61 -9.86 -11.59 0.88
N ALA A 62 -8.56 -11.30 0.85
CA ALA A 62 -7.71 -11.63 1.99
C ALA A 62 -6.55 -10.69 2.26
N SER A 63 -6.28 -9.78 1.32
CA SER A 63 -5.22 -8.79 1.47
C SER A 63 -5.70 -7.42 0.98
N GLY A 64 -4.86 -6.41 1.14
CA GLY A 64 -5.19 -5.04 0.73
C GLY A 64 -5.98 -4.25 1.78
N GLU A 65 -5.88 -2.92 1.65
CA GLU A 65 -6.40 -1.94 2.59
C GLU A 65 -7.94 -1.94 2.63
N CYS A 66 -8.56 -2.39 1.54
CA CYS A 66 -10.00 -2.53 1.40
C CYS A 66 -10.53 -3.91 1.77
N CYS A 67 -9.69 -4.83 2.25
CA CYS A 67 -10.15 -6.08 2.82
C CYS A 67 -10.33 -5.97 4.34
N ASN A 68 -11.47 -6.46 4.85
CA ASN A 68 -11.66 -6.62 6.29
C ASN A 68 -11.02 -7.94 6.74
N SER A 69 -9.92 -7.84 7.50
CA SER A 69 -9.17 -9.00 8.00
C SER A 69 -9.95 -9.88 8.97
N ASP A 70 -10.96 -9.35 9.65
CA ASP A 70 -11.76 -10.10 10.62
C ASP A 70 -12.85 -10.93 9.95
N THR A 71 -13.35 -10.49 8.79
CA THR A 71 -14.46 -11.14 8.08
C THR A 71 -14.07 -11.75 6.73
N CYS A 72 -12.88 -11.43 6.22
CA CYS A 72 -12.41 -11.77 4.88
C CYS A 72 -13.41 -11.32 3.78
N GLN A 73 -14.02 -10.15 3.99
CA GLN A 73 -14.97 -9.51 3.06
C GLN A 73 -14.43 -8.16 2.62
N VAL A 74 -14.77 -7.73 1.40
CA VAL A 74 -14.41 -6.39 0.93
C VAL A 74 -15.15 -5.35 1.77
N LYS A 75 -14.45 -4.31 2.19
CA LYS A 75 -15.03 -3.18 2.91
C LYS A 75 -16.01 -2.44 2.01
N GLU A 76 -17.08 -1.92 2.60
CA GLU A 76 -18.09 -1.15 1.87
C GLU A 76 -17.50 0.03 1.10
N ALA A 77 -18.18 0.41 0.01
CA ALA A 77 -17.84 1.61 -0.72
C ALA A 77 -17.84 2.82 0.22
N THR A 78 -16.97 3.81 -0.02
CA THR A 78 -16.79 5.03 0.80
C THR A 78 -15.99 4.87 2.10
N VAL A 79 -15.50 3.67 2.42
CA VAL A 79 -14.52 3.52 3.52
C VAL A 79 -13.17 4.07 3.07
N VAL A 80 -12.60 4.99 3.84
CA VAL A 80 -11.26 5.53 3.56
C VAL A 80 -10.23 4.41 3.69
N CYS A 81 -9.45 4.18 2.64
CA CYS A 81 -8.33 3.23 2.63
C CYS A 81 -6.96 3.90 2.66
N ARG A 82 -6.87 5.15 2.16
CA ARG A 82 -5.70 6.01 2.33
C ARG A 82 -6.16 7.41 2.67
N GLU A 83 -5.62 7.95 3.76
CA GLU A 83 -5.85 9.33 4.16
C GLU A 83 -4.98 10.28 3.34
N ALA A 84 -5.49 11.48 3.07
CA ALA A 84 -4.68 12.54 2.47
C ALA A 84 -3.55 12.94 3.42
N THR A 85 -2.32 12.94 2.91
CA THR A 85 -1.14 13.31 3.69
C THR A 85 -1.01 14.82 3.85
N ASN A 86 -1.47 15.58 2.86
CA ASN A 86 -1.33 17.03 2.80
C ASN A 86 -2.46 17.66 1.95
N SER A 87 -2.44 18.99 1.78
CA SER A 87 -3.48 19.74 1.07
C SER A 87 -3.48 19.59 -0.46
N CYS A 88 -2.45 18.95 -1.02
CA CYS A 88 -2.24 18.71 -2.44
C CYS A 88 -2.41 17.20 -2.78
N ASP A 89 -2.77 16.39 -1.78
CA ASP A 89 -3.04 14.94 -1.82
C ASP A 89 -4.54 14.68 -1.56
N LEU A 90 -5.17 13.71 -2.22
CA LEU A 90 -6.59 13.40 -2.01
C LEU A 90 -6.74 12.09 -1.24
N PRO A 91 -7.78 11.92 -0.40
CA PRO A 91 -8.03 10.63 0.21
C PRO A 91 -8.65 9.65 -0.80
N GLU A 92 -8.33 8.37 -0.65
CA GLU A 92 -8.90 7.28 -1.44
C GLU A 92 -9.88 6.47 -0.61
N TYR A 93 -10.88 5.97 -1.33
CA TYR A 93 -11.98 5.25 -0.77
C TYR A 93 -12.09 3.89 -1.45
N CYS A 94 -12.42 2.88 -0.66
CA CYS A 94 -12.83 1.58 -1.18
C CYS A 94 -14.04 1.76 -2.10
N ASP A 95 -14.07 1.00 -3.18
CA ASP A 95 -15.17 0.96 -4.15
C ASP A 95 -16.24 -0.09 -3.80
N GLY A 96 -15.99 -0.89 -2.76
CA GLY A 96 -16.87 -1.99 -2.36
C GLY A 96 -16.71 -3.26 -3.20
N GLN A 97 -15.70 -3.31 -4.08
CA GLN A 97 -15.52 -4.42 -5.03
C GLN A 97 -14.09 -4.95 -5.02
N MET A 98 -13.09 -4.07 -4.92
CA MET A 98 -11.69 -4.42 -4.91
C MET A 98 -11.15 -4.53 -3.48
N GLU A 99 -10.22 -5.46 -3.29
CA GLU A 99 -9.56 -5.67 -1.99
C GLU A 99 -8.43 -4.66 -1.73
N HIS A 100 -7.87 -4.09 -2.79
CA HIS A 100 -6.87 -3.03 -2.73
C HIS A 100 -7.51 -1.64 -2.88
N CYS A 101 -6.88 -0.65 -2.25
CA CYS A 101 -7.24 0.74 -2.45
C CYS A 101 -7.06 1.11 -3.93
N PRO A 102 -7.91 1.98 -4.52
CA PRO A 102 -7.69 2.46 -5.88
C PRO A 102 -6.36 3.21 -6.00
N ALA A 103 -5.94 3.47 -7.24
CA ALA A 103 -4.73 4.24 -7.52
C ALA A 103 -4.72 5.58 -6.77
N ASP A 104 -3.54 6.01 -6.33
CA ASP A 104 -3.32 7.27 -5.62
C ASP A 104 -3.69 8.46 -6.53
N PHE A 105 -4.65 9.26 -6.08
CA PHE A 105 -5.10 10.48 -6.74
C PHE A 105 -4.66 11.71 -5.95
N PHE A 106 -4.31 12.75 -6.68
CA PHE A 106 -3.83 14.00 -6.09
C PHE A 106 -4.48 15.21 -6.75
N VAL A 107 -4.36 16.34 -6.07
CA VAL A 107 -4.86 17.62 -6.55
C VAL A 107 -4.11 17.99 -7.83
N GLN A 108 -4.86 18.50 -8.81
CA GLN A 108 -4.31 18.87 -10.12
C GLN A 108 -3.09 19.79 -10.00
N ASP A 109 -2.05 19.45 -10.78
CA ASP A 109 -0.82 20.22 -10.87
C ASP A 109 -1.10 21.70 -11.19
N GLY A 110 -0.39 22.59 -10.48
CA GLY A 110 -0.51 24.03 -10.63
C GLY A 110 -1.58 24.68 -9.75
N LEU A 111 -2.42 23.90 -9.04
CA LEU A 111 -3.34 24.49 -8.05
C LEU A 111 -2.56 25.03 -6.85
N ARG A 112 -2.92 26.22 -6.37
CA ARG A 112 -2.27 26.82 -5.20
C ARG A 112 -2.67 26.07 -3.93
N CYS A 113 -1.68 25.63 -3.14
CA CYS A 113 -1.98 24.95 -1.88
C CYS A 113 -2.43 25.99 -0.82
N PRO A 114 -3.46 25.73 0.01
CA PRO A 114 -3.98 26.70 0.99
C PRO A 114 -2.96 27.08 2.07
N ASP A 115 -2.14 26.12 2.49
CA ASP A 115 -1.22 26.25 3.62
C ASP A 115 0.22 26.60 3.20
N HIS A 116 0.49 26.66 1.89
CA HIS A 116 1.83 26.87 1.34
C HIS A 116 1.84 27.95 0.23
N PRO A 117 2.94 28.72 0.07
CA PRO A 117 3.05 29.72 -0.98
C PRO A 117 3.26 29.14 -2.39
N THR A 118 3.37 27.81 -2.49
CA THR A 118 3.68 27.03 -3.69
C THR A 118 2.42 26.42 -4.32
N VAL A 119 2.61 25.70 -5.44
CA VAL A 119 1.54 24.99 -6.15
C VAL A 119 1.71 23.48 -5.99
N CYS A 120 0.60 22.75 -6.13
CA CYS A 120 0.56 21.29 -6.17
C CYS A 120 1.39 20.79 -7.37
N PHE A 121 2.18 19.76 -7.15
CA PHE A 121 2.80 18.99 -8.23
C PHE A 121 2.96 17.54 -7.80
N LEU A 122 2.34 16.58 -8.49
CA LEU A 122 2.39 15.15 -8.17
C LEU A 122 2.26 14.87 -6.66
N HIS A 123 1.14 15.30 -6.03
CA HIS A 123 0.85 15.20 -4.57
C HIS A 123 1.75 16.00 -3.60
N PHE A 124 2.79 16.70 -4.08
CA PHE A 124 3.68 17.49 -3.22
C PHE A 124 3.18 18.92 -3.04
N THR A 125 3.41 19.44 -1.83
CA THR A 125 3.14 20.85 -1.50
C THR A 125 4.28 21.77 -1.91
N SER A 126 5.48 21.24 -2.16
CA SER A 126 6.67 22.03 -2.54
C SER A 126 7.53 21.35 -3.60
N LEU A 127 8.18 22.16 -4.44
CA LEU A 127 9.16 21.65 -5.40
C LEU A 127 10.41 21.08 -4.72
N GLU A 128 10.78 21.56 -3.53
CA GLU A 128 11.91 21.00 -2.77
C GLU A 128 11.65 19.54 -2.35
N GLU A 129 10.43 19.20 -1.92
CA GLU A 129 10.02 17.82 -1.63
C GLU A 129 9.99 16.95 -2.89
N PHE A 130 9.49 17.50 -4.00
CA PHE A 130 9.49 16.82 -5.29
C PHE A 130 10.91 16.50 -5.78
N PHE A 131 11.84 17.46 -5.69
CA PHE A 131 13.23 17.21 -6.05
C PHE A 131 13.90 16.25 -5.07
N SER A 132 13.66 16.37 -3.77
CA SER A 132 14.27 15.44 -2.79
C SER A 132 13.81 14.00 -2.96
N SER A 133 12.60 13.75 -3.47
CA SER A 133 12.08 12.40 -3.74
C SER A 133 12.47 11.88 -5.14
N SER A 134 12.59 12.77 -6.13
CA SER A 134 13.00 12.41 -7.51
C SER A 134 14.50 12.14 -7.66
N PHE A 135 15.33 12.54 -6.69
CA PHE A 135 16.78 12.32 -6.67
C PHE A 135 17.23 11.11 -5.83
N CYS A 136 16.35 10.15 -5.56
CA CYS A 136 16.80 8.79 -5.20
C CYS A 136 17.36 8.10 -6.45
N ALA A 137 18.64 8.35 -6.74
CA ALA A 137 19.48 7.55 -7.63
C ALA A 137 20.39 6.61 -6.82
#